data_AF-A0A6J7JFN9-F1
#
_entry.id   AF-A0A6J7JFN9-F1
#
_cell.length_a   1.000
_cell.length_b   1.000
_cell.length_c   1.000
_cell.angle_alpha   90.00
_cell.angle_beta   90.00
_cell.angle_gamma   90.00
#
_symmetry.space_group_name_H-M   'P 1'
#
loop_
_entity.id
_entity.type
_entity.pdbx_description
1 polymer ?
#
loop_
_entity_poly.entity_id
_entity_poly.type
_entity_poly.pdbx_seq_one_letter_code
_entity_poly.pdbx_strand_id
1 'polypeptide(L)'
;MLLNREGLINHGLSNVGWGPIDILYTRTAVVLGLSYAYIPLMVLPIYASLQRLDPSLLEAARNLGAGGWRRFRTVLLPLTMPGIITGALFVFIPSLGNFVIAELLGGGNSQMIGNLIRDQFLKARDWPFGSALSLLVLALLLLIVMAQARASRRMREWSA
;
A
#
# COMPACT_ATOMS: atom_id res chain seq x y z
N MET A 1 -10.86 2.45 20.47
CA MET A 1 -11.98 2.71 21.40
C MET A 1 -13.27 3.13 20.68
N LEU A 2 -13.24 3.96 19.63
CA LEU A 2 -14.44 4.31 18.85
C LEU A 2 -14.95 3.21 17.88
N LEU A 3 -14.07 2.31 17.44
CA LEU A 3 -14.32 1.27 16.44
C LEU A 3 -14.35 -0.17 17.02
N ASN A 4 -14.31 -0.31 18.34
CA ASN A 4 -14.38 -1.62 19.00
C ASN A 4 -15.81 -2.21 18.87
N ARG A 5 -15.99 -3.52 19.12
CA ARG A 5 -17.30 -4.20 19.10
C ARG A 5 -18.40 -3.48 19.86
N GLU A 6 -18.03 -2.77 20.92
CA GLU A 6 -18.92 -1.98 21.80
C GLU A 6 -18.78 -0.46 21.59
N GLY A 7 -18.13 -0.03 20.50
CA GLY A 7 -17.93 1.37 20.18
C GLY A 7 -19.22 2.07 19.75
N LEU A 8 -19.27 3.39 19.95
CA LEU A 8 -20.41 4.26 19.61
C LEU A 8 -20.96 4.06 18.19
N ILE A 9 -20.09 3.73 17.22
CA ILE A 9 -20.48 3.49 15.83
C ILE A 9 -21.30 2.21 15.69
N ASN A 10 -20.94 1.14 16.41
CA ASN A 10 -21.65 -0.14 16.36
C ASN A 10 -23.02 -0.04 17.04
N HIS A 11 -23.13 0.77 18.10
CA HIS A 11 -24.41 1.11 18.74
C HIS A 11 -25.31 1.98 17.85
N GLY A 12 -24.73 2.87 17.04
CA GLY A 12 -25.49 3.64 16.04
C GLY A 12 -26.02 2.78 14.90
N LEU A 13 -25.21 1.84 14.40
CA LEU A 13 -25.61 0.90 13.34
C LEU A 13 -26.63 -0.14 13.81
N SER A 14 -26.51 -0.65 15.04
CA SER A 14 -27.47 -1.62 15.58
C SER A 14 -28.88 -1.06 15.72
N ASN A 15 -29.03 0.26 15.96
CA ASN A 15 -30.31 0.97 15.97
C ASN A 15 -30.96 1.06 14.58
N VAL A 16 -30.20 0.88 13.50
CA VAL A 16 -30.69 0.90 12.10
C VAL A 16 -30.99 -0.53 11.61
N GLY A 17 -30.87 -1.55 12.47
CA GLY A 17 -31.17 -2.96 12.14
C GLY A 17 -30.07 -3.67 11.35
N TRP A 18 -28.94 -3.01 11.14
CA TRP A 18 -27.75 -3.63 10.57
C TRP A 18 -26.92 -4.11 11.76
N GLY A 19 -26.85 -5.44 11.94
CA GLY A 19 -26.11 -6.05 13.05
C GLY A 19 -24.66 -5.55 13.14
N PRO A 20 -23.99 -5.72 14.29
CA PRO A 20 -22.65 -5.19 14.51
C PRO A 20 -21.70 -5.65 13.41
N ILE A 21 -21.22 -4.71 12.58
CA ILE A 21 -20.30 -5.02 11.51
C ILE A 21 -18.91 -5.07 12.14
N ASP A 22 -18.46 -6.28 12.45
CA ASP A 22 -17.09 -6.56 12.89
C ASP A 22 -16.12 -6.36 11.70
N ILE A 23 -15.93 -5.10 11.28
CA ILE A 23 -14.92 -4.74 10.28
C ILE A 23 -13.54 -4.85 10.94
N LEU A 24 -13.43 -4.41 12.20
CA LEU A 24 -12.21 -4.62 12.99
C LEU A 24 -11.93 -6.11 13.15
N TYR A 25 -10.64 -6.45 13.06
CA TYR A 25 -10.09 -7.80 13.15
C TYR A 25 -10.31 -8.68 11.92
N THR A 26 -10.62 -8.08 10.76
CA THR A 26 -10.74 -8.77 9.47
C THR A 26 -9.59 -8.45 8.53
N ARG A 27 -9.29 -9.36 7.59
CA ARG A 27 -8.35 -9.11 6.48
C ARG A 27 -8.77 -7.87 5.67
N THR A 28 -10.07 -7.63 5.53
CA THR A 28 -10.63 -6.48 4.80
C THR A 28 -10.26 -5.15 5.48
N ALA A 29 -10.35 -5.06 6.81
CA ALA A 29 -9.90 -3.86 7.53
C ALA A 29 -8.40 -3.60 7.36
N VAL A 30 -7.59 -4.65 7.36
CA VAL A 30 -6.14 -4.53 7.13
C VAL A 30 -5.86 -3.99 5.73
N VAL A 31 -6.50 -4.55 4.70
CA VAL A 31 -6.34 -4.07 3.32
C VAL A 31 -6.78 -2.61 3.20
N LEU A 32 -7.95 -2.25 3.71
CA LEU A 32 -8.46 -0.87 3.66
C LEU A 32 -7.57 0.11 4.44
N GLY A 33 -7.08 -0.27 5.62
CA GLY A 33 -6.18 0.52 6.43
C GLY A 33 -4.84 0.77 5.74
N LEU A 34 -4.27 -0.28 5.12
CA LEU A 34 -3.04 -0.16 4.33
C LEU A 34 -3.26 0.71 3.09
N SER A 35 -4.35 0.50 2.33
CA SER A 35 -4.68 1.33 1.17
C SER A 35 -4.79 2.80 1.57
N TYR A 36 -5.53 3.11 2.63
CA TYR A 36 -5.69 4.48 3.11
C TYR A 36 -4.36 5.11 3.54
N ALA A 37 -3.52 4.37 4.27
CA ALA A 37 -2.22 4.86 4.71
C ALA A 37 -1.26 5.19 3.56
N TYR A 38 -1.36 4.49 2.44
CA TYR A 38 -0.43 4.61 1.32
C TYR A 38 -0.97 5.33 0.08
N ILE A 39 -2.25 5.74 0.07
CA ILE A 39 -2.80 6.58 -1.01
C ILE A 39 -1.93 7.83 -1.27
N PRO A 40 -1.54 8.63 -0.26
CA PRO A 40 -0.73 9.82 -0.50
C PRO A 40 0.62 9.49 -1.17
N LEU A 41 1.23 8.37 -0.76
CA LEU A 41 2.49 7.90 -1.30
C LEU A 41 2.37 7.43 -2.77
N MET A 42 1.23 6.86 -3.15
CA MET A 42 0.91 6.46 -4.54
C MET A 42 0.66 7.66 -5.45
N VAL A 43 -0.01 8.69 -4.94
CA VAL A 43 -0.43 9.85 -5.74
C VAL A 43 0.76 10.69 -6.19
N LEU A 44 1.78 10.86 -5.36
CA LEU A 44 2.96 11.68 -5.68
C LEU A 44 3.69 11.29 -6.98
N PRO A 45 4.09 10.02 -7.20
CA PRO A 45 4.78 9.61 -8.43
C PRO A 45 3.86 9.63 -9.65
N ILE A 46 2.56 9.34 -9.48
CA ILE A 46 1.57 9.48 -10.56
C ILE A 46 1.46 10.96 -10.97
N TYR A 47 1.34 11.86 -9.99
CA TYR A 47 1.26 13.30 -10.23
C TYR A 47 2.52 13.83 -10.93
N ALA A 48 3.71 13.42 -10.48
CA ALA A 48 4.97 13.79 -11.12
C ALA A 48 5.05 13.30 -12.58
N SER A 49 4.51 12.11 -12.87
CA SER A 49 4.43 11.58 -14.24
C SER A 49 3.41 12.34 -15.10
N LEU A 50 2.29 12.77 -14.52
CA LEU A 50 1.30 13.60 -15.21
C LEU A 50 1.83 15.00 -15.53
N GLN A 51 2.57 15.64 -14.61
CA GLN A 51 3.14 16.97 -14.83
C GLN A 51 4.14 17.02 -16.00
N ARG A 52 4.78 15.88 -16.31
CA ARG A 52 5.72 15.76 -17.43
C ARG A 52 5.03 15.50 -18.78
N LEU A 53 3.73 15.26 -18.77
CA LEU A 53 2.97 14.89 -19.96
C LEU A 53 2.61 16.15 -20.75
N ASP A 54 2.99 16.19 -22.03
CA ASP A 54 2.67 17.32 -22.91
C ASP A 54 1.15 17.37 -23.19
N PRO A 55 0.45 18.47 -22.82
CA PRO A 55 -0.98 18.63 -23.10
C PRO A 55 -1.33 18.47 -24.58
N SER A 56 -0.39 18.77 -25.49
CA SER A 56 -0.59 18.68 -26.94
C SER A 56 -0.97 17.26 -27.39
N LEU A 57 -0.51 16.22 -26.70
CA LEU A 57 -0.84 14.81 -27.00
C LEU A 57 -2.32 14.50 -26.74
N LEU A 58 -2.90 15.10 -25.69
CA LEU A 58 -4.32 14.94 -25.36
C LEU A 58 -5.22 15.73 -26.31
N GLU A 59 -4.76 16.90 -26.75
CA GLU A 59 -5.43 17.73 -27.76
C GLU A 59 -5.40 17.07 -29.14
N ALA A 60 -4.24 16.55 -29.57
CA ALA A 60 -4.09 15.82 -30.82
C ALA A 60 -4.99 14.58 -30.86
N ALA A 61 -5.05 13.81 -29.76
CA ALA A 61 -5.95 12.67 -29.67
C ALA A 61 -7.43 13.10 -29.75
N ARG A 62 -7.78 14.27 -29.18
CA ARG A 62 -9.14 14.83 -29.31
C ARG A 62 -9.45 15.25 -30.75
N ASN A 63 -8.49 15.86 -31.43
CA ASN A 63 -8.62 16.28 -32.83
C ASN A 63 -8.78 15.08 -33.78
N LEU A 64 -8.16 13.94 -33.47
CA LEU A 64 -8.34 12.67 -34.18
C LEU A 64 -9.66 11.93 -33.82
N GLY A 65 -10.57 12.58 -33.08
CA GLY A 65 -11.88 12.02 -32.74
C GLY A 65 -11.88 11.03 -31.57
N ALA A 66 -10.80 10.94 -30.79
CA ALA A 66 -10.79 10.05 -29.64
C ALA A 66 -11.69 10.59 -28.50
N GLY A 67 -12.70 9.82 -28.12
CA GLY A 67 -13.53 10.09 -26.94
C GLY A 67 -12.73 10.05 -25.63
N GLY A 68 -13.32 10.54 -24.53
CA GLY A 68 -12.62 10.65 -23.23
C GLY A 68 -12.03 9.33 -22.73
N TRP A 69 -12.79 8.23 -22.81
CA TRP A 69 -12.32 6.90 -22.42
C TRP A 69 -11.19 6.38 -23.31
N ARG A 70 -11.30 6.60 -24.63
CA ARG A 70 -10.27 6.19 -25.59
C ARG A 70 -8.97 6.94 -25.32
N ARG A 71 -9.03 8.27 -25.14
CA ARG A 71 -7.87 9.11 -24.77
C ARG A 71 -7.20 8.66 -23.48
N PHE A 72 -7.99 8.35 -22.45
CA PHE A 72 -7.46 7.82 -21.19
C PHE A 72 -6.68 6.53 -21.43
N ARG A 73 -7.27 5.54 -22.11
CA ARG A 73 -6.68 4.21 -22.26
C ARG A 73 -5.51 4.15 -23.24
N THR A 74 -5.54 4.93 -24.33
CA THR A 74 -4.54 4.86 -25.40
C THR A 74 -3.42 5.91 -25.27
N VAL A 75 -3.64 6.99 -24.52
CA VAL A 75 -2.65 8.08 -24.37
C VAL A 75 -2.27 8.25 -22.90
N LEU A 76 -3.22 8.61 -22.04
CA LEU A 76 -2.90 8.98 -20.65
C LEU A 76 -2.32 7.79 -19.86
N LEU A 77 -2.97 6.64 -19.91
CA LEU A 77 -2.58 5.45 -19.18
C LEU A 77 -1.17 4.97 -19.57
N PRO A 78 -0.84 4.68 -20.84
CA PRO A 78 0.49 4.21 -21.22
C PRO A 78 1.60 5.24 -20.91
N LEU A 79 1.32 6.54 -21.08
CA LEU A 79 2.30 7.59 -20.77
C LEU A 79 2.53 7.79 -19.27
N THR A 80 1.54 7.47 -18.43
CA THR A 80 1.67 7.53 -16.97
C THR A 80 2.07 6.21 -16.32
N MET A 81 2.16 5.11 -17.09
CA MET A 81 2.58 3.79 -16.59
C MET A 81 3.92 3.81 -15.83
N PRO A 82 4.98 4.54 -16.25
CA PRO A 82 6.22 4.61 -15.47
C PRO A 82 6.00 5.19 -14.05
N GLY A 83 5.14 6.21 -13.94
CA GLY A 83 4.73 6.79 -12.65
C GLY A 83 3.89 5.82 -11.80
N ILE A 84 2.95 5.11 -12.44
CA ILE A 84 2.12 4.09 -11.77
C ILE A 84 2.99 2.95 -11.23
N ILE A 85 3.94 2.44 -12.01
CA ILE A 85 4.86 1.37 -11.60
C ILE A 85 5.72 1.86 -10.43
N THR A 86 6.25 3.08 -10.51
CA THR A 86 7.05 3.68 -9.42
C THR A 86 6.24 3.82 -8.14
N GLY A 87 5.00 4.33 -8.23
CA GLY A 87 4.08 4.43 -7.10
C GLY A 87 3.71 3.07 -6.53
N ALA A 88 3.40 2.10 -7.38
CA ALA A 88 3.07 0.75 -6.95
C ALA A 88 4.23 0.13 -6.16
N LEU A 89 5.47 0.33 -6.59
CA LEU A 89 6.66 -0.10 -5.85
C LEU A 89 6.80 0.63 -4.50
N PHE A 90 6.59 1.96 -4.48
CA PHE A 90 6.64 2.75 -3.24
C PHE A 90 5.60 2.33 -2.21
N VAL A 91 4.44 1.85 -2.64
CA VAL A 91 3.40 1.34 -1.72
C VAL A 91 3.64 -0.11 -1.34
N PHE A 92 3.98 -0.97 -2.31
CA PHE A 92 4.15 -2.40 -2.09
C PHE A 92 5.22 -2.71 -1.05
N ILE A 93 6.37 -2.03 -1.15
CA ILE A 93 7.52 -2.23 -0.26
C ILE A 93 7.19 -2.01 1.22
N PRO A 94 6.74 -0.82 1.65
CA PRO A 94 6.42 -0.58 3.05
C PRO A 94 5.19 -1.38 3.49
N SER A 95 4.26 -1.68 2.58
CA SER A 95 3.08 -2.49 2.93
C SER A 95 3.41 -3.91 3.37
N LEU A 96 4.47 -4.53 2.81
CA LEU A 96 4.94 -5.86 3.23
C LEU A 96 5.51 -5.86 4.65
N GLY A 97 6.13 -4.74 5.06
CA GLY A 97 6.73 -4.57 6.39
C GLY A 97 5.77 -4.05 7.45
N ASN A 98 4.56 -3.64 7.08
CA ASN A 98 3.66 -2.92 7.98
C ASN A 98 2.76 -3.85 8.81
N PHE A 99 3.38 -4.56 9.76
CA PHE A 99 2.68 -5.43 10.69
C PHE A 99 1.88 -4.66 11.75
N VAL A 100 2.20 -3.38 12.01
CA VAL A 100 1.52 -2.55 13.01
C VAL A 100 0.05 -2.32 12.64
N ILE A 101 -0.23 -1.92 11.39
CA ILE A 101 -1.61 -1.74 10.91
C ILE A 101 -2.35 -3.09 10.92
N ALA A 102 -1.67 -4.19 10.60
CA ALA A 102 -2.28 -5.52 10.63
C ALA A 102 -2.55 -6.06 12.03
N GLU A 103 -1.72 -5.73 13.01
CA GLU A 103 -1.95 -6.10 14.41
C GLU A 103 -3.11 -5.29 15.00
N LEU A 104 -3.12 -3.98 14.74
CA LEU A 104 -4.17 -3.07 15.23
C LEU A 104 -5.53 -3.31 14.57
N LEU A 105 -5.58 -3.54 13.26
CA LEU A 105 -6.83 -3.72 12.51
C LEU A 105 -7.20 -5.18 12.25
N GLY A 106 -6.26 -6.13 12.33
CA GLY A 106 -6.47 -7.55 12.02
C GLY A 106 -6.56 -8.47 13.24
N GLY A 107 -6.30 -7.97 14.45
CA GLY A 107 -6.68 -8.63 15.71
C GLY A 107 -6.02 -9.98 15.98
N GLY A 108 -4.87 -10.24 15.35
CA GLY A 108 -4.17 -11.51 15.45
C GLY A 108 -4.63 -12.60 14.47
N ASN A 109 -5.77 -12.45 13.78
CA ASN A 109 -6.24 -13.41 12.75
C ASN A 109 -5.63 -13.16 11.36
N SER A 110 -5.13 -11.96 11.10
CA SER A 110 -4.31 -11.66 9.92
C SER A 110 -2.83 -11.89 10.27
N GLN A 111 -2.34 -13.12 10.16
CA GLN A 111 -0.93 -13.41 10.39
C GLN A 111 -0.07 -12.71 9.33
N MET A 112 0.67 -11.69 9.77
CA MET A 112 1.81 -11.14 9.04
C MET A 112 3.11 -11.67 9.66
N ILE A 113 4.21 -11.58 8.92
CA ILE A 113 5.53 -12.09 9.34
C ILE A 113 5.94 -11.54 10.72
N GLY A 114 5.60 -10.29 11.05
CA GLY A 114 5.87 -9.70 12.37
C GLY A 114 5.14 -10.42 13.52
N ASN A 115 3.89 -10.85 13.32
CA ASN A 115 3.13 -11.60 14.33
C ASN A 115 3.75 -12.98 14.53
N LEU A 116 4.22 -13.61 13.46
CA LEU A 116 4.90 -14.89 13.51
C LEU A 116 6.19 -14.80 14.34
N ILE A 117 7.02 -13.77 14.13
CA ILE A 117 8.24 -13.52 14.91
C ILE A 117 7.91 -13.36 16.39
N ARG A 118 6.94 -12.49 16.71
CA ARG A 118 6.51 -12.22 18.08
C ARG A 118 6.04 -13.50 18.79
N ASP A 119 5.23 -14.31 18.11
CA ASP A 119 4.74 -15.58 18.65
C ASP A 119 5.87 -16.57 18.90
N GLN A 120 6.91 -16.60 18.06
CA GLN A 120 8.08 -17.47 18.29
C GLN A 120 8.90 -17.06 19.52
N PHE A 121 9.04 -15.76 19.80
CA PHE A 121 9.69 -15.29 21.03
C PHE A 121 8.84 -15.45 22.29
N LEU A 122 7.55 -15.08 22.22
CA LEU A 122 6.70 -14.94 23.40
C LEU A 122 5.85 -16.17 23.74
N LYS A 123 5.39 -16.92 22.72
CA LYS A 123 4.55 -18.11 22.92
C LYS A 123 5.35 -19.41 22.81
N ALA A 124 6.11 -19.57 21.73
CA ALA A 124 6.90 -20.77 21.50
C ALA A 124 8.21 -20.79 22.32
N ARG A 125 8.67 -19.62 22.81
CA ARG A 125 9.95 -19.47 23.53
C ARG A 125 11.14 -20.00 22.73
N ASP A 126 11.05 -19.94 21.41
CA ASP A 126 12.09 -20.37 20.48
C ASP A 126 12.89 -19.15 19.99
N TRP A 127 13.75 -18.65 20.89
CA TRP A 127 14.58 -17.46 20.66
C TRP A 127 15.52 -17.61 19.46
N PRO A 128 16.16 -18.78 19.22
CA PRO A 128 16.98 -18.98 18.04
C PRO A 128 16.19 -18.84 16.74
N PHE A 129 15.03 -19.50 16.63
CA PHE A 129 14.22 -19.45 15.41
C PHE A 129 13.61 -18.05 15.18
N GLY A 130 13.12 -17.40 16.24
CA GLY A 130 12.63 -16.02 16.17
C GLY A 130 13.72 -15.03 15.72
N SER A 131 14.96 -15.21 16.18
CA SER A 131 16.11 -14.38 15.78
C SER A 131 16.47 -14.58 14.31
N ALA A 132 16.47 -15.82 13.81
CA ALA A 132 16.75 -16.13 12.41
C ALA A 132 15.72 -15.50 11.46
N LEU A 133 14.43 -15.63 11.79
CA LEU A 133 13.33 -15.00 11.06
C LEU A 133 13.46 -13.47 11.06
N SER A 134 13.82 -12.88 12.21
CA SER A 134 14.01 -11.43 12.33
C SER A 134 15.16 -10.92 11.46
N LEU A 135 16.29 -11.65 11.44
CA LEU A 135 17.44 -11.35 10.58
C LEU A 135 17.09 -11.49 9.09
N LEU A 136 16.31 -12.51 8.72
CA LEU A 136 15.86 -12.69 7.34
C LEU A 136 14.98 -11.53 6.87
N VAL A 137 14.03 -11.10 7.71
CA VAL A 137 13.19 -9.92 7.43
C VAL A 137 14.02 -8.66 7.34
N LEU A 138 14.97 -8.47 8.26
CA LEU A 138 15.89 -7.32 8.22
C LEU A 138 16.71 -7.32 6.92
N ALA A 139 17.26 -8.46 6.51
CA ALA A 139 18.02 -8.60 5.27
C ALA A 139 17.17 -8.30 4.04
N LEU A 140 15.91 -8.77 4.02
CA LEU A 140 14.96 -8.47 2.95
C LEU A 140 14.64 -6.97 2.88
N LEU A 141 14.40 -6.32 4.02
CA LEU A 141 14.17 -4.88 4.09
C LEU A 141 15.39 -4.09 3.60
N LEU A 142 16.60 -4.48 4.02
CA LEU A 142 17.84 -3.85 3.55
C LEU A 142 18.03 -4.01 2.04
N LEU A 143 17.80 -5.21 1.50
CA LEU A 143 17.86 -5.47 0.05
C LEU A 143 16.91 -4.57 -0.73
N ILE A 144 15.68 -4.43 -0.23
CA ILE A 144 14.67 -3.59 -0.85
C ILE A 144 15.10 -2.12 -0.80
N VAL A 145 15.55 -1.62 0.36
CA VAL A 145 16.05 -0.23 0.51
C VAL A 145 17.26 0.02 -0.39
N MET A 146 18.18 -0.93 -0.52
CA MET A 146 19.32 -0.82 -1.43
C MET A 146 18.90 -0.82 -2.90
N ALA A 147 17.95 -1.67 -3.29
CA ALA A 147 17.38 -1.68 -4.63
C ALA A 147 16.71 -0.33 -4.95
N GLN A 148 16.00 0.26 -3.99
CA GLN A 148 15.39 1.59 -4.09
C GLN A 148 16.42 2.71 -4.23
N ALA A 149 17.45 2.70 -3.38
CA ALA A 149 18.55 3.66 -3.46
C ALA A 149 19.26 3.58 -4.82
N ARG A 150 19.37 2.38 -5.40
CA ARG A 150 19.98 2.17 -6.71
C ARG A 150 19.06 2.61 -7.87
N ALA A 151 17.78 2.30 -7.79
CA ALA A 151 16.79 2.70 -8.78
C ALA A 151 16.58 4.22 -8.82
N SER A 152 16.51 4.86 -7.65
CA SER A 152 16.36 6.32 -7.53
C SER A 152 17.60 7.08 -8.01
N ARG A 153 18.81 6.54 -7.81
CA ARG A 153 20.04 7.11 -8.38
C ARG A 153 20.03 7.08 -9.91
N ARG A 154 19.60 5.97 -10.51
CA ARG A 154 19.46 5.84 -11.98
C ARG A 154 18.45 6.82 -12.57
N MET A 155 17.39 7.17 -11.83
CA MET A 155 16.42 8.16 -12.27
C MET A 155 16.94 9.61 -12.19
N ARG A 156 17.82 9.94 -11.25
CA ARG A 156 18.46 11.28 -11.18
C ARG A 156 19.45 11.51 -12.31
N GLU A 157 20.20 10.48 -12.69
CA GLU A 157 21.19 10.52 -13.78
C GLU A 157 20.55 10.76 -15.17
N TRP A 158 19.23 10.57 -15.33
CA TRP A 158 18.50 10.84 -16.58
C TRP A 158 17.84 12.22 -16.62
N SER A 159 17.91 12.98 -15.52
CA SER A 159 17.31 14.31 -15.39
C SER A 159 18.32 15.45 -15.27
N ALA A 160 19.60 15.16 -15.51
CA ALA A 160 20.71 16.11 -15.62
C ALA A 160 21.29 16.03 -17.03
#